data_AF-A0A163X2T6-F1
#
_entry.id   AF-A0A163X2T6-F1
#
_cell.length_a   1.000
_cell.length_b   1.000
_cell.length_c   1.000
_cell.angle_alpha   90.00
_cell.angle_beta   90.00
_cell.angle_gamma   90.00
#
_symmetry.space_group_name_H-M   'P 1'
#
loop_
_entity.id
_entity.type
_entity.pdbx_description
1 polymer ?
#
loop_
_entity_poly.entity_id
_entity_poly.type
_entity_poly.pdbx_seq_one_letter_code
_entity_poly.pdbx_strand_id
1 'polypeptide(L)'
;MFLLLTVSLWVMVRTPSFLYRFHLLSIALLLGSVYFFLRETLHLMPAVIWFSSEWTVAASVGFLAAALLRWPPLQIAGLSLGLLIGDVMSAFAHREQMAMTLGQVEFQDEWWLTAFAARGCSLLLEGMVAGSKLAFMRVRQRIRPGREPEND
;
A
#
# COMPACT_ATOMS: atom_id res chain seq x y z
N MET A 1 1.97 0.30 -18.78
CA MET A 1 2.36 -0.99 -18.15
C MET A 1 3.87 -1.27 -18.19
N PHE A 2 4.53 -1.30 -19.36
CA PHE A 2 5.97 -1.62 -19.46
C PHE A 2 6.87 -0.71 -18.63
N LEU A 3 6.59 0.60 -18.59
CA LEU A 3 7.32 1.54 -17.73
C LEU A 3 7.22 1.16 -16.25
N LEU A 4 6.03 0.87 -15.73
CA LEU A 4 5.84 0.45 -14.34
C LEU A 4 6.58 -0.85 -14.03
N LEU A 5 6.54 -1.82 -14.95
CA LEU A 5 7.26 -3.09 -14.82
C LEU A 5 8.77 -2.86 -14.77
N THR A 6 9.31 -2.06 -15.68
CA THR A 6 10.76 -1.75 -15.72
C THR A 6 11.21 -0.98 -14.48
N VAL A 7 10.40 -0.05 -13.98
CA VAL A 7 10.69 0.71 -12.76
C VAL A 7 10.65 -0.20 -11.53
N SER A 8 9.65 -1.08 -11.41
CA SER A 8 9.58 -2.05 -10.31
C SER A 8 10.75 -3.04 -10.33
N LEU A 9 11.09 -3.59 -11.49
CA LEU A 9 12.24 -4.48 -11.65
C LEU A 9 13.55 -3.76 -11.33
N TRP A 10 13.70 -2.52 -11.79
CA TRP A 10 14.86 -1.69 -11.49
C TRP A 10 15.02 -1.44 -9.98
N VAL A 11 13.94 -1.09 -9.28
CA VAL A 11 13.95 -0.90 -7.82
C VAL A 11 14.31 -2.21 -7.10
N MET A 12 13.79 -3.34 -7.57
CA MET A 12 14.08 -4.65 -6.99
C MET A 12 15.57 -5.04 -7.16
N VAL A 13 16.14 -4.80 -8.35
CA VAL A 13 17.56 -5.06 -8.65
C VAL A 13 18.47 -4.11 -7.86
N ARG A 14 18.09 -2.83 -7.72
CA ARG A 14 18.86 -1.83 -6.99
C ARG A 14 18.86 -2.05 -5.47
N THR A 15 17.92 -2.84 -4.95
CA THR A 15 17.88 -3.19 -3.53
C THR A 15 19.01 -4.16 -3.20
N PRO A 16 19.98 -3.82 -2.34
CA PRO A 16 21.23 -4.57 -2.20
C PRO A 16 21.09 -5.88 -1.41
N SER A 17 20.14 -5.96 -0.48
CA SER A 17 19.95 -7.13 0.37
C SER A 17 18.94 -8.11 -0.24
N PHE A 18 19.37 -9.36 -0.41
CA PHE A 18 18.52 -10.46 -0.89
C PHE A 18 17.28 -10.66 -0.02
N LEU A 19 17.42 -10.54 1.30
CA LEU A 19 16.30 -10.62 2.24
C LEU A 19 15.27 -9.50 2.00
N TYR A 20 15.72 -8.28 1.72
CA TYR A 20 14.81 -7.17 1.40
C TYR A 20 14.08 -7.38 0.08
N ARG A 21 14.72 -7.99 -0.92
CA ARG A 21 14.06 -8.35 -2.19
C ARG A 21 12.94 -9.37 -1.97
N PHE A 22 13.21 -10.41 -1.18
CA PHE A 22 12.19 -11.41 -0.81
C PHE A 22 11.06 -10.79 -0.01
N HIS A 23 11.38 -9.89 0.91
CA HIS A 23 10.36 -9.17 1.68
C HIS A 23 9.46 -8.33 0.76
N LEU A 24 10.04 -7.58 -0.19
CA LEU A 24 9.29 -6.80 -1.16
C LEU A 24 8.43 -7.69 -2.08
N LEU A 25 8.96 -8.81 -2.53
CA LEU A 25 8.23 -9.78 -3.34
C LEU A 25 7.06 -10.39 -2.56
N SER A 26 7.26 -10.73 -1.29
CA SER A 26 6.21 -11.25 -0.40
C SER A 26 5.11 -10.22 -0.17
N ILE A 27 5.47 -8.95 0.06
CA ILE A 27 4.50 -7.87 0.17
C ILE A 27 3.74 -7.67 -1.14
N ALA A 28 4.42 -7.70 -2.28
CA ALA A 28 3.78 -7.59 -3.59
C ALA A 28 2.81 -8.74 -3.84
N LEU A 29 3.18 -9.98 -3.52
CA LEU A 29 2.29 -11.15 -3.61
C LEU A 29 1.08 -11.00 -2.69
N LEU A 30 1.27 -10.53 -1.46
CA LEU A 30 0.19 -10.27 -0.53
C LEU A 30 -0.78 -9.20 -1.07
N LEU A 31 -0.24 -8.07 -1.54
CA LEU A 31 -1.05 -6.99 -2.13
C LEU A 31 -1.83 -7.49 -3.35
N GLY A 32 -1.19 -8.26 -4.24
CA GLY A 32 -1.84 -8.84 -5.40
C GLY A 32 -2.92 -9.85 -5.04
N SER A 33 -2.71 -10.67 -4.01
CA SER A 33 -3.70 -11.61 -3.49
C SER A 33 -4.92 -10.89 -2.91
N VAL A 34 -4.70 -9.84 -2.10
CA VAL A 34 -5.78 -9.03 -1.54
C VAL A 34 -6.54 -8.29 -2.65
N TYR A 35 -5.83 -7.73 -3.63
CA TYR A 35 -6.44 -7.08 -4.78
C TYR A 35 -7.33 -8.05 -5.56
N PHE A 36 -6.82 -9.23 -5.91
CA PHE A 36 -7.60 -10.27 -6.60
C PHE A 36 -8.83 -10.69 -5.78
N PHE A 37 -8.64 -10.94 -4.49
CA PHE A 37 -9.72 -11.34 -3.60
C PHE A 37 -10.82 -10.29 -3.50
N LEU A 38 -10.47 -9.01 -3.36
CA LEU A 38 -11.44 -7.92 -3.30
C LEU A 38 -12.18 -7.75 -4.63
N ARG A 39 -11.47 -7.86 -5.76
CA ARG A 39 -12.08 -7.77 -7.09
C ARG A 39 -13.13 -8.85 -7.31
N GLU A 40 -12.81 -10.09 -6.89
CA GLU A 40 -13.75 -11.22 -6.99
C GLU A 40 -14.92 -11.10 -6.01
N THR A 41 -14.63 -10.73 -4.76
CA THR A 41 -15.64 -10.67 -3.70
C THR A 41 -16.62 -9.53 -3.92
N LEU A 42 -16.17 -8.37 -4.41
CA LEU A 42 -17.05 -7.23 -4.68
C LEU A 42 -18.01 -7.49 -5.84
N HIS A 43 -17.63 -8.37 -6.77
CA HIS A 43 -18.52 -8.83 -7.84
C HIS A 43 -19.66 -9.72 -7.29
N LEU A 44 -19.42 -10.40 -6.16
CA LEU A 44 -20.37 -11.34 -5.53
C LEU A 44 -21.17 -10.72 -4.38
N MET A 45 -20.62 -9.71 -3.68
CA MET A 45 -21.24 -9.06 -2.53
C MET A 45 -21.08 -7.52 -2.59
N PRO A 46 -22.00 -6.82 -3.27
CA PRO A 46 -21.95 -5.35 -3.37
C PRO A 46 -22.18 -4.61 -2.04
N ALA A 47 -22.52 -5.31 -0.95
CA ALA A 47 -22.73 -4.72 0.37
C ALA A 47 -21.46 -4.11 1.01
N VAL A 48 -20.26 -4.44 0.49
CA VAL A 48 -18.96 -3.91 0.97
C VAL A 48 -18.52 -2.66 0.19
N ILE A 49 -19.31 -2.21 -0.78
CA ILE A 49 -19.04 -1.01 -1.57
C ILE A 49 -19.32 0.23 -0.71
N TRP A 50 -18.26 0.95 -0.32
CA TRP A 50 -18.41 2.19 0.46
C TRP A 50 -18.77 3.38 -0.44
N PHE A 51 -18.16 3.46 -1.63
CA PHE A 51 -18.39 4.55 -2.58
C PHE A 51 -18.49 4.01 -4.02
N SER A 52 -17.49 3.25 -4.44
CA SER A 52 -17.49 2.43 -5.65
C SER A 52 -16.56 1.24 -5.43
N SER A 53 -16.72 0.17 -6.22
CA SER A 53 -15.88 -1.03 -6.12
C SER A 53 -14.40 -0.67 -6.24
N GLU A 54 -14.05 0.15 -7.23
CA GLU A 54 -12.70 0.63 -7.50
C GLU A 54 -12.09 1.38 -6.31
N TRP A 55 -12.84 2.29 -5.69
CA TRP A 55 -12.36 3.04 -4.54
C TRP A 55 -12.15 2.17 -3.31
N THR A 56 -13.05 1.21 -3.05
CA THR A 56 -12.87 0.27 -1.93
C THR A 56 -11.59 -0.55 -2.11
N VAL A 57 -11.35 -1.06 -3.32
CA VAL A 57 -10.12 -1.82 -3.65
C VAL A 57 -8.89 -0.94 -3.50
N ALA A 58 -8.87 0.23 -4.17
CA ALA A 58 -7.74 1.14 -4.16
C ALA A 58 -7.40 1.64 -2.75
N ALA A 59 -8.41 1.97 -1.94
CA ALA A 59 -8.21 2.41 -0.56
C ALA A 59 -7.68 1.29 0.32
N SER A 60 -8.21 0.07 0.21
CA SER A 60 -7.78 -1.08 1.01
C SER A 60 -6.36 -1.52 0.68
N VAL A 61 -6.06 -1.68 -0.61
CA VAL A 61 -4.72 -2.05 -1.10
C VAL A 61 -3.74 -0.93 -0.82
N GLY A 62 -4.13 0.32 -1.03
CA GLY A 62 -3.30 1.49 -0.72
C GLY A 62 -2.99 1.62 0.76
N PHE A 63 -3.98 1.42 1.64
CA PHE A 63 -3.79 1.40 3.08
C PHE A 63 -2.83 0.27 3.51
N LEU A 64 -3.00 -0.94 2.98
CA LEU A 64 -2.12 -2.06 3.27
C LEU A 64 -0.68 -1.78 2.81
N ALA A 65 -0.52 -1.21 1.62
CA ALA A 65 0.78 -0.78 1.13
C ALA A 65 1.40 0.31 2.00
N ALA A 66 0.63 1.27 2.51
CA ALA A 66 1.09 2.30 3.44
C ALA A 66 1.51 1.75 4.80
N ALA A 67 0.82 0.73 5.30
CA ALA A 67 1.15 0.07 6.54
C ALA A 67 2.43 -0.78 6.44
N LEU A 68 2.62 -1.46 5.31
CA LEU A 68 3.73 -2.39 5.09
C LEU A 68 5.00 -1.73 4.52
N LEU A 69 4.84 -0.70 3.69
CA LEU A 69 5.94 -0.03 2.98
C LEU A 69 5.96 1.46 3.31
N ARG A 70 6.90 1.85 4.17
CA ARG A 70 7.11 3.26 4.57
C ARG A 70 7.88 4.10 3.55
N TRP A 71 8.78 3.48 2.79
CA TRP A 71 9.65 4.19 1.86
C TRP A 71 8.93 4.42 0.53
N PRO A 72 8.81 5.67 0.03
CA PRO A 72 8.04 5.97 -1.17
C PRO A 72 8.44 5.15 -2.41
N PRO A 73 9.75 4.96 -2.72
CA PRO A 73 10.14 4.19 -3.90
C PRO A 73 9.76 2.71 -3.79
N LEU A 74 9.88 2.13 -2.59
CA LEU A 74 9.52 0.73 -2.34
C LEU A 74 8.00 0.55 -2.39
N GLN A 75 7.24 1.52 -1.88
CA GLN A 75 5.79 1.53 -1.90
C GLN A 75 5.25 1.50 -3.34
N ILE A 76 5.77 2.37 -4.22
CA ILE A 76 5.37 2.39 -5.64
C ILE A 76 5.77 1.10 -6.36
N ALA A 77 6.98 0.57 -6.10
CA ALA A 77 7.43 -0.66 -6.73
C ALA A 77 6.59 -1.88 -6.29
N GLY A 78 6.32 -1.99 -4.99
CA GLY A 78 5.50 -3.05 -4.39
C GLY A 78 4.04 -2.98 -4.82
N LEU A 79 3.45 -1.78 -4.88
CA LEU A 79 2.10 -1.57 -5.42
C LEU A 79 2.01 -1.97 -6.88
N SER A 80 2.95 -1.53 -7.70
CA SER A 80 2.94 -1.82 -9.13
C SER A 80 3.10 -3.33 -9.39
N LEU A 81 3.97 -4.01 -8.65
CA LEU A 81 4.11 -5.47 -8.72
C LEU A 81 2.86 -6.18 -8.20
N GLY A 82 2.30 -5.75 -7.07
CA GLY A 82 1.12 -6.36 -6.48
C GLY A 82 -0.10 -6.25 -7.38
N LEU A 83 -0.40 -5.05 -7.89
CA LEU A 83 -1.52 -4.84 -8.82
C LEU A 83 -1.33 -5.65 -10.11
N LEU A 84 -0.12 -5.71 -10.66
CA LEU A 84 0.17 -6.51 -11.85
C LEU A 84 -0.03 -8.02 -11.60
N ILE A 85 0.45 -8.53 -10.46
CA ILE A 85 0.26 -9.92 -10.06
C ILE A 85 -1.24 -10.22 -9.89
N GLY A 86 -1.96 -9.31 -9.24
CA GLY A 86 -3.40 -9.38 -9.05
C GLY A 86 -4.19 -9.43 -10.36
N ASP A 87 -3.84 -8.57 -11.32
CA ASP A 87 -4.46 -8.54 -12.64
C ASP A 87 -4.15 -9.80 -13.45
N VAL A 88 -2.91 -10.31 -13.38
CA VAL A 88 -2.54 -11.60 -13.98
C VAL A 88 -3.34 -12.75 -13.37
N MET A 89 -3.53 -12.79 -12.05
CA MET A 89 -4.36 -13.80 -11.39
C MET A 89 -5.83 -13.71 -11.82
N SER A 90 -6.37 -12.50 -11.92
CA SER A 90 -7.74 -12.24 -12.38
C SER A 90 -7.96 -12.68 -13.83
N ALA A 91 -7.03 -12.33 -14.72
CA ALA A 91 -7.03 -12.76 -16.12
C ALA A 91 -6.84 -14.28 -16.27
N PHE A 92 -6.08 -14.91 -15.37
CA PHE A 92 -5.92 -16.36 -15.36
C PHE A 92 -7.20 -17.08 -14.93
N ALA A 93 -7.95 -16.52 -13.97
CA ALA A 93 -9.22 -17.08 -13.51
C ALA A 93 -10.34 -16.94 -14.55
N HIS A 94 -10.38 -15.84 -15.33
CA HIS A 94 -11.45 -15.54 -16.30
C HIS A 94 -11.07 -15.82 -17.76
N ARG A 95 -10.15 -16.76 -18.00
CA ARG A 95 -9.54 -17.04 -19.31
C ARG A 95 -10.54 -17.31 -20.45
N GLU A 96 -11.76 -17.73 -20.16
CA GLU A 96 -12.77 -18.04 -21.20
C GLU A 96 -13.61 -16.83 -21.65
N GLN A 97 -13.62 -15.72 -20.90
CA GLN A 97 -14.57 -14.62 -21.13
C GLN A 97 -13.94 -13.28 -21.52
N MET A 98 -12.63 -13.10 -21.38
CA MET A 98 -11.97 -11.85 -21.76
C MET A 98 -10.78 -12.07 -22.68
N ALA A 99 -10.77 -11.33 -23.80
CA ALA A 99 -9.58 -11.12 -24.59
C ALA A 99 -8.49 -10.54 -23.66
N MET A 100 -7.47 -11.34 -23.34
CA MET A 100 -6.36 -10.95 -22.47
C MET A 100 -5.73 -9.64 -22.98
N THR A 101 -6.19 -8.53 -22.43
CA THR A 101 -5.69 -7.20 -22.74
C THR A 101 -5.12 -6.66 -21.44
N LEU A 102 -3.90 -7.11 -21.16
CA LEU A 102 -3.12 -6.65 -20.00
C LEU A 102 -2.80 -5.15 -20.17
N GLY A 103 -3.09 -4.34 -19.16
CA GLY A 103 -2.74 -2.92 -19.13
C GLY A 103 -3.73 -1.98 -19.83
N GLN A 104 -5.03 -2.27 -19.73
CA GLN A 104 -6.09 -1.36 -20.16
C GLN A 104 -6.03 0.01 -19.44
N VAL A 105 -6.78 0.98 -19.95
CA VAL A 105 -6.92 2.33 -19.35
C VAL A 105 -7.43 2.23 -17.91
N GLU A 106 -8.37 1.33 -17.64
CA GLU A 106 -8.90 1.05 -16.30
C GLU A 106 -7.79 0.68 -15.28
N PHE A 107 -6.80 -0.13 -15.69
CA PHE A 107 -5.67 -0.48 -14.84
C PHE A 107 -4.83 0.74 -14.45
N GLN A 108 -4.68 1.72 -15.35
CA GLN A 108 -3.91 2.93 -15.05
C GLN A 108 -4.64 3.82 -14.06
N ASP A 109 -5.97 3.97 -14.22
CA ASP A 109 -6.80 4.74 -13.32
C ASP A 109 -6.80 4.12 -11.91
N GLU A 110 -6.99 2.81 -11.82
CA GLU A 110 -6.88 2.09 -10.55
C GLU A 110 -5.48 2.21 -9.94
N TRP A 111 -4.41 2.12 -10.74
CA TRP A 111 -3.05 2.30 -10.23
C TRP A 111 -2.84 3.70 -9.63
N TRP A 112 -3.31 4.75 -10.30
CA TRP A 112 -3.23 6.13 -9.79
C TRP A 112 -4.02 6.31 -8.51
N LEU A 113 -5.25 5.80 -8.46
CA LEU A 113 -6.10 5.81 -7.28
C LEU A 113 -5.43 5.11 -6.10
N THR A 114 -4.89 3.92 -6.33
CA THR A 114 -4.24 3.10 -5.31
C THR A 114 -2.96 3.77 -4.81
N ALA A 115 -2.16 4.35 -5.71
CA ALA A 115 -0.95 5.08 -5.36
C ALA A 115 -1.26 6.35 -4.55
N PHE A 116 -2.30 7.09 -4.93
CA PHE A 116 -2.76 8.27 -4.19
C PHE A 116 -3.25 7.88 -2.80
N ALA A 117 -4.09 6.85 -2.69
CA ALA A 117 -4.56 6.32 -1.41
C ALA A 117 -3.39 5.87 -0.52
N ALA A 118 -2.42 5.16 -1.08
CA ALA A 118 -1.26 4.68 -0.34
C ALA A 118 -0.39 5.81 0.21
N ARG A 119 -0.15 6.86 -0.58
CA ARG A 119 0.62 8.03 -0.13
C ARG A 119 -0.16 8.87 0.87
N GLY A 120 -1.46 9.08 0.63
CA GLY A 120 -2.35 9.77 1.57
C GLY A 120 -2.37 9.08 2.93
N CYS A 121 -2.61 7.77 2.96
CA CYS A 121 -2.59 6.96 4.18
C CYS A 121 -1.22 6.99 4.88
N SER A 122 -0.12 6.90 4.12
CA SER A 122 1.23 6.95 4.68
C SER A 122 1.51 8.28 5.38
N LEU A 123 1.17 9.42 4.75
CA LEU A 123 1.33 10.75 5.34
C LEU A 123 0.43 10.96 6.56
N LEU A 124 -0.81 10.46 6.52
CA LEU A 124 -1.71 10.51 7.68
C LEU A 124 -1.16 9.71 8.86
N LEU A 125 -0.68 8.49 8.62
CA LEU A 125 -0.08 7.66 9.66
C LEU A 125 1.19 8.30 10.24
N GLU A 126 2.05 8.86 9.40
CA GLU A 126 3.23 9.60 9.85
C GLU A 126 2.86 10.83 10.69
N GLY A 127 1.86 11.60 10.24
CA GLY A 127 1.33 12.76 10.96
C GLY A 127 0.74 12.39 12.32
N MET A 128 -0.04 11.30 12.40
CA MET A 128 -0.61 10.80 13.65
C MET A 128 0.47 10.35 14.62
N VAL A 129 1.50 9.63 14.16
CA VAL A 129 2.61 9.19 15.01
C VAL A 129 3.42 10.38 15.52
N ALA A 130 3.71 11.36 14.66
CA ALA A 130 4.43 12.57 15.04
C ALA A 130 3.62 13.41 16.05
N GLY A 131 2.33 13.60 15.80
CA GLY A 131 1.41 14.29 16.71
C GLY A 131 1.30 13.59 18.06
N SER A 132 1.19 12.25 18.08
CA SER A 132 1.13 11.46 19.31
C SER A 132 2.41 11.56 20.12
N LYS A 133 3.58 11.55 19.48
CA LYS A 133 4.87 11.76 20.16
C LYS A 133 4.96 13.15 20.78
N LEU A 134 4.54 14.19 20.07
CA LEU A 134 4.53 15.56 20.60
C LEU A 134 3.55 15.72 21.77
N ALA A 135 2.36 15.13 21.67
CA ALA A 135 1.40 15.10 22.76
C ALA A 135 1.96 14.38 24.00
N PHE A 136 2.57 13.20 23.79
CA PHE A 136 3.19 12.43 24.86
C PHE A 136 4.35 13.19 25.52
N MET A 137 5.22 13.85 24.75
CA MET A 137 6.31 14.66 25.29
C MET A 137 5.78 15.84 26.11
N ARG A 138 4.72 16.54 25.64
CA ARG A 138 4.09 17.62 26.39
C ARG A 138 3.47 17.15 27.70
N VAL A 139 2.79 16.00 27.69
CA VAL A 139 2.21 15.39 28.90
C VAL A 139 3.32 14.97 29.88
N ARG A 140 4.39 14.35 29.38
CA ARG A 140 5.55 13.93 30.20
C ARG A 140 6.26 15.13 30.84
N GLN A 141 6.38 16.26 30.14
CA GLN A 141 6.95 17.49 30.71
C GLN A 141 6.05 18.10 31.79
N ARG A 142 4.72 18.05 31.63
CA ARG A 142 3.77 18.52 32.65
C ARG A 142 3.72 17.64 33.90
N ILE A 143 4.06 16.36 33.80
CA ILE A 143 4.09 15.42 34.94
C ILE A 143 5.42 15.49 35.72
N ARG A 144 6.44 16.19 35.21
CA ARG A 144 7.75 16.35 35.89
C ARG A 144 7.97 17.74 36.54
N PRO A 145 7.07 18.33 37.35
CA PRO A 145 7.43 19.37 38.29
C PRO A 145 7.81 18.69 39.62
N GLY A 146 9.06 18.79 40.06
CA GLY A 146 9.46 18.28 41.38
C GLY A 146 10.78 17.51 41.41
N ARG A 147 11.85 18.13 40.91
CA ARG A 147 13.17 18.01 41.55
C ARG A 147 13.71 19.42 41.65
N GLU A 148 13.25 20.15 42.66
CA GLU A 148 14.09 21.18 43.24
C GLU A 148 15.26 20.44 43.91
N PRO A 149 16.52 20.72 43.56
CA PRO A 149 17.63 20.33 44.41
C PRO A 149 17.52 21.16 45.69
N GLU A 150 17.10 20.52 46.78
CA GLU A 150 17.30 21.03 48.13
C GLU A 150 18.81 21.10 48.34
N ASN A 151 19.37 22.30 48.16
CA ASN A 151 20.74 22.63 48.53
C ASN A 151 20.82 22.68 50.05
N ASP A 152 21.73 21.85 50.57
CA ASP A 152 22.51 21.94 51.82
C ASP A 152 22.16 23.06 52.84
#